data_AF-Q5YQ13-F1
#
_entry.id   AF-Q5YQ13-F1
#
_cell.length_a   1.000
_cell.length_b   1.000
_cell.length_c   1.000
_cell.angle_alpha   90.00
_cell.angle_beta   90.00
_cell.angle_gamma   90.00
#
_symmetry.space_group_name_H-M   'P 1'
#
loop_
_entity.id
_entity.type
_entity.pdbx_description
1 polymer ?
#
loop_
_entity_poly.entity_id
_entity_poly.type
_entity_poly.pdbx_seq_one_letter_code
_entity_poly.pdbx_strand_id
1 'polypeptide(L)'
;MARQARAEITRDSVLAGAADVFLRLGYANASLSEIIAQSNVTKGALYFHFGSKEELARAVVDQGNERLISSCQGFFDPRVPALEACIGITYVVADLSMNDPMVGAMLKLTHQIGDYRGAQGDNISKTWGETYRLLAERAIAQGDLEPDLDPEVVGLLLHEVTAGVHIVAVGTESIDQMATRMERAWHYLLPALVPAEKLSYFREFAARRLRRYVP
;
A
#
# COMPACT_ATOMS: atom_id res chain seq x y z
N MET A 1 -18.06 -26.60 13.04
CA MET A 1 -18.38 -25.21 12.67
C MET A 1 -18.07 -24.23 13.82
N ALA A 2 -18.62 -24.37 15.02
CA ALA A 2 -18.37 -23.43 16.13
C ALA A 2 -16.89 -23.31 16.60
N ARG A 3 -16.10 -24.40 16.55
CA ARG A 3 -14.66 -24.38 16.89
C ARG A 3 -13.82 -23.63 15.85
N GLN A 4 -14.18 -23.76 14.57
CA GLN A 4 -13.50 -23.10 13.46
C GLN A 4 -13.74 -21.58 13.49
N ALA A 5 -15.00 -21.17 13.65
CA ALA A 5 -15.36 -19.76 13.77
C ALA A 5 -14.66 -19.07 14.97
N ARG A 6 -14.54 -19.76 16.12
CA ARG A 6 -13.80 -19.23 17.27
C ARG A 6 -12.30 -19.11 17.01
N ALA A 7 -11.72 -20.06 16.28
CA ALA A 7 -10.31 -20.02 15.89
C ALA A 7 -10.03 -18.86 14.92
N GLU A 8 -10.93 -18.62 13.96
CA GLU A 8 -10.84 -17.47 13.04
C GLU A 8 -10.94 -16.13 13.77
N ILE A 9 -11.93 -15.95 14.64
CA ILE A 9 -12.06 -14.73 15.48
C ILE A 9 -10.80 -14.47 16.31
N THR A 10 -10.21 -15.53 16.87
CA THR A 10 -8.99 -15.43 17.68
C THR A 10 -7.80 -15.04 16.82
N ARG A 11 -7.64 -15.65 15.64
CA ARG A 11 -6.61 -15.30 14.67
C ARG A 11 -6.71 -13.84 14.24
N ASP A 12 -7.92 -13.36 13.93
CA ASP A 12 -8.14 -11.99 13.50
C ASP A 12 -7.86 -10.98 14.63
N SER A 13 -8.17 -11.34 15.88
CA SER A 13 -7.84 -10.52 17.06
C SER A 13 -6.32 -10.41 17.26
N VAL A 14 -5.59 -11.52 17.07
CA VAL A 14 -4.12 -11.52 17.10
C VAL A 14 -3.56 -10.62 16.00
N LEU A 15 -4.07 -10.73 14.76
CA LEU A 15 -3.60 -9.92 13.63
C LEU A 15 -3.87 -8.43 13.82
N ALA A 16 -5.04 -8.06 14.31
CA ALA A 16 -5.37 -6.67 14.63
C ALA A 16 -4.44 -6.09 15.71
N GLY A 17 -4.20 -6.84 16.79
CA GLY A 17 -3.27 -6.43 17.84
C GLY A 17 -1.82 -6.36 17.36
N ALA A 18 -1.41 -7.28 16.48
CA ALA A 18 -0.09 -7.27 15.86
C ALA A 18 0.10 -6.06 14.93
N ALA A 19 -0.89 -5.75 14.09
CA ALA A 19 -0.86 -4.59 13.22
C ALA A 19 -0.68 -3.29 14.02
N ASP A 20 -1.45 -3.09 15.09
CA ASP A 20 -1.32 -1.92 15.96
C ASP A 20 0.09 -1.81 16.57
N VAL A 21 0.60 -2.91 17.13
CA VAL A 21 1.94 -2.96 17.73
C VAL A 21 3.04 -2.69 16.70
N PHE A 22 2.98 -3.31 15.53
CA PHE A 22 3.97 -3.08 14.47
C PHE A 22 3.88 -1.67 13.90
N LEU A 23 2.67 -1.13 13.74
CA LEU A 23 2.48 0.25 13.29
C LEU A 23 3.08 1.25 14.28
N ARG A 24 2.89 1.04 15.58
CA ARG A 24 3.43 1.92 16.62
C ARG A 24 4.94 1.75 16.84
N LEU A 25 5.42 0.53 17.05
CA LEU A 25 6.79 0.27 17.49
C LEU A 25 7.77 -0.07 16.35
N GLY A 26 7.26 -0.47 15.19
CA GLY A 26 8.06 -1.09 14.13
C GLY A 26 8.45 -2.54 14.45
N TYR A 27 8.97 -3.24 13.46
CA TYR A 27 9.29 -4.67 13.58
C TYR A 27 10.34 -4.96 14.65
N ALA A 28 11.42 -4.18 14.70
CA ALA A 28 12.57 -4.42 15.57
C ALA A 28 12.19 -4.34 17.06
N ASN A 29 11.40 -3.32 17.44
CA ASN A 29 11.04 -3.06 18.83
C ASN A 29 9.81 -3.84 19.30
N ALA A 30 8.98 -4.35 18.39
CA ALA A 30 7.81 -5.14 18.74
C ALA A 30 8.19 -6.50 19.36
N SER A 31 7.47 -6.89 20.42
CA SER A 31 7.57 -8.21 21.05
C SER A 31 6.24 -8.99 21.00
N LEU A 32 6.33 -10.33 21.02
CA LEU A 32 5.14 -11.18 21.11
C LEU A 32 4.34 -10.91 22.39
N SER A 33 5.01 -10.55 23.49
CA SER A 33 4.35 -10.22 24.76
C SER A 33 3.47 -8.97 24.66
N GLU A 34 3.94 -7.91 23.99
CA GLU A 34 3.15 -6.71 23.73
C GLU A 34 1.97 -7.01 22.81
N ILE A 35 2.18 -7.84 21.79
CA ILE A 35 1.10 -8.25 20.88
C ILE A 35 0.02 -9.05 21.62
N ILE A 36 0.40 -9.96 22.52
CA ILE A 36 -0.54 -10.70 23.38
C ILE A 36 -1.35 -9.73 24.25
N ALA A 37 -0.69 -8.75 24.87
CA ALA A 37 -1.35 -7.74 25.69
C ALA A 37 -2.33 -6.88 24.86
N GLN A 38 -1.94 -6.48 23.64
CA GLN A 38 -2.76 -5.66 22.76
C GLN A 38 -3.96 -6.42 22.17
N SER A 39 -3.77 -7.69 21.81
CA SER A 39 -4.80 -8.51 21.15
C SER A 39 -5.86 -9.07 22.10
N ASN A 40 -5.68 -8.92 23.43
CA ASN A 40 -6.55 -9.51 24.45
C ASN A 40 -6.74 -11.05 24.30
N VAL A 41 -5.76 -11.73 23.71
CA VAL A 41 -5.76 -13.21 23.61
C VAL A 41 -4.80 -13.81 24.62
N THR A 42 -4.95 -15.12 24.88
CA THR A 42 -3.98 -15.82 25.71
C THR A 42 -2.70 -16.12 24.95
N LYS A 43 -1.59 -16.30 25.67
CA LYS A 43 -0.32 -16.77 25.10
C LYS A 43 -0.50 -18.05 24.27
N GLY A 44 -1.22 -19.04 24.82
CA GLY A 44 -1.47 -20.31 24.13
C GLY A 44 -2.27 -20.14 22.84
N ALA A 45 -3.23 -19.20 22.81
CA ALA A 45 -4.00 -18.88 21.61
C ALA A 45 -3.12 -18.25 20.50
N LEU A 46 -2.21 -17.33 20.86
CA LEU A 46 -1.28 -16.78 19.88
C LEU A 46 -0.39 -17.87 19.28
N TYR A 47 0.27 -18.67 20.13
CA TYR A 47 1.18 -19.73 19.68
C TYR A 47 0.49 -20.87 18.93
N PHE A 48 -0.83 -21.02 19.09
CA PHE A 48 -1.63 -21.94 18.28
C PHE A 48 -1.73 -21.49 16.82
N HIS A 49 -1.73 -20.17 16.56
CA HIS A 49 -1.88 -19.60 15.22
C HIS A 49 -0.56 -19.17 14.57
N PHE A 50 0.43 -18.74 15.36
CA PHE A 50 1.68 -18.20 14.86
C PHE A 50 2.86 -18.71 15.68
N GLY A 51 3.81 -19.38 15.04
CA GLY A 51 4.99 -19.94 15.67
C GLY A 51 6.10 -18.92 15.94
N SER A 52 6.06 -17.75 15.31
CA SER A 52 7.08 -16.70 15.48
C SER A 52 6.56 -15.28 15.23
N LYS A 53 7.34 -14.28 15.68
CA LYS A 53 7.08 -12.86 15.35
C LYS A 53 7.16 -12.61 13.84
N GLU A 54 8.05 -13.32 13.15
CA GLU A 54 8.23 -13.21 11.71
C GLU A 54 7.01 -13.75 10.96
N GLU A 55 6.51 -14.92 11.33
CA GLU A 55 5.28 -15.49 10.75
C GLU A 55 4.07 -14.58 10.99
N LEU A 56 3.98 -13.96 12.16
CA LEU A 56 2.92 -13.02 12.48
C LEU A 56 3.05 -11.70 11.68
N ALA A 57 4.26 -11.14 11.57
CA ALA A 57 4.52 -10.00 10.69
C ALA A 57 4.15 -10.34 9.24
N ARG A 58 4.39 -11.60 8.83
CA ARG A 58 4.00 -12.04 7.51
C ARG A 58 2.49 -12.02 7.29
N ALA A 59 1.76 -12.61 8.20
CA ALA A 59 0.31 -12.61 8.10
C ALA A 59 -0.31 -11.20 8.15
N VAL A 60 0.29 -10.26 8.89
CA VAL A 60 -0.12 -8.84 8.88
C VAL A 60 0.10 -8.21 7.51
N VAL A 61 1.27 -8.44 6.90
CA VAL A 61 1.57 -7.90 5.57
C VAL A 61 0.65 -8.50 4.51
N ASP A 62 0.42 -9.80 4.53
CA ASP A 62 -0.49 -10.46 3.57
C ASP A 62 -1.91 -9.90 3.69
N GLN A 63 -2.44 -9.79 4.92
CA GLN A 63 -3.78 -9.24 5.15
C GLN A 63 -3.87 -7.75 4.76
N GLY A 64 -2.83 -6.95 5.04
CA GLY A 64 -2.78 -5.56 4.60
C GLY A 64 -2.76 -5.42 3.09
N ASN A 65 -1.99 -6.26 2.40
CA ASN A 65 -1.91 -6.25 0.94
C ASN A 65 -3.25 -6.69 0.30
N GLU A 66 -3.92 -7.70 0.86
CA GLU A 66 -5.27 -8.10 0.43
C GLU A 66 -6.26 -6.93 0.53
N ARG A 67 -6.26 -6.20 1.66
CA ARG A 67 -7.13 -5.02 1.83
C ARG A 67 -6.82 -3.92 0.83
N LEU A 68 -5.53 -3.65 0.58
CA LEU A 68 -5.10 -2.67 -0.41
C LEU A 68 -5.55 -3.06 -1.82
N ILE A 69 -5.35 -4.31 -2.21
CA ILE A 69 -5.82 -4.84 -3.51
C ILE A 69 -7.33 -4.72 -3.62
N SER A 70 -8.09 -5.08 -2.57
CA SER A 70 -9.54 -4.94 -2.53
C SER A 70 -9.99 -3.50 -2.77
N SER A 71 -9.36 -2.52 -2.12
CA SER A 71 -9.65 -1.10 -2.33
C SER A 71 -9.26 -0.58 -3.72
N CYS A 72 -8.32 -1.25 -4.39
CA CYS A 72 -7.89 -0.93 -5.74
C CYS A 72 -8.68 -1.65 -6.85
N GLN A 73 -9.61 -2.56 -6.53
CA GLN A 73 -10.29 -3.41 -7.53
C GLN A 73 -10.91 -2.63 -8.69
N GLY A 74 -11.52 -1.47 -8.41
CA GLY A 74 -12.11 -0.63 -9.45
C GLY A 74 -11.10 -0.07 -10.46
N PHE A 75 -9.83 0.07 -10.09
CA PHE A 75 -8.76 0.55 -10.98
C PHE A 75 -8.20 -0.53 -11.90
N PHE A 76 -8.49 -1.80 -11.62
CA PHE A 76 -8.08 -2.92 -12.47
C PHE A 76 -9.08 -3.19 -13.61
N ASP A 77 -10.25 -2.54 -13.63
CA ASP A 77 -11.18 -2.60 -14.77
C ASP A 77 -10.49 -2.03 -16.03
N PRO A 78 -10.39 -2.80 -17.14
CA PRO A 78 -9.82 -2.34 -18.40
C PRO A 78 -10.50 -1.10 -19.00
N ARG A 79 -11.74 -0.80 -18.59
CA ARG A 79 -12.49 0.39 -19.03
C ARG A 79 -12.02 1.68 -18.37
N VAL A 80 -11.28 1.59 -17.26
CA VAL A 80 -10.71 2.75 -16.59
C VAL A 80 -9.40 3.15 -17.31
N PRO A 81 -9.24 4.42 -17.72
CA PRO A 81 -7.99 4.90 -18.30
C PRO A 81 -6.79 4.57 -17.39
N ALA A 82 -5.72 4.07 -17.96
CA ALA A 82 -4.65 3.44 -17.19
C ALA A 82 -3.87 4.44 -16.33
N LEU A 83 -3.63 5.65 -16.85
CA LEU A 83 -2.98 6.71 -16.07
C LEU A 83 -3.90 7.21 -14.93
N GLU A 84 -5.21 7.23 -15.14
CA GLU A 84 -6.17 7.53 -14.07
C GLU A 84 -6.16 6.48 -12.96
N ALA A 85 -5.95 5.21 -13.32
CA ALA A 85 -5.75 4.11 -12.39
C ALA A 85 -4.43 4.24 -11.62
N CYS A 86 -3.30 4.54 -12.29
CA CYS A 86 -2.02 4.83 -11.63
C CYS A 86 -2.16 5.92 -10.57
N ILE A 87 -2.73 7.08 -10.97
CA ILE A 87 -2.98 8.19 -10.04
C ILE A 87 -3.91 7.72 -8.91
N GLY A 88 -4.98 7.00 -9.23
CA GLY A 88 -5.96 6.51 -8.26
C GLY A 88 -5.38 5.63 -7.17
N ILE A 89 -4.56 4.67 -7.56
CA ILE A 89 -3.88 3.75 -6.63
C ILE A 89 -3.02 4.55 -5.62
N THR A 90 -2.28 5.59 -6.07
CA THR A 90 -1.45 6.39 -5.15
C THR A 90 -2.28 7.10 -4.07
N TYR A 91 -3.49 7.54 -4.40
CA TYR A 91 -4.40 8.16 -3.43
C TYR A 91 -5.08 7.13 -2.51
N VAL A 92 -5.35 5.92 -2.99
CA VAL A 92 -5.82 4.81 -2.13
C VAL A 92 -4.74 4.43 -1.12
N VAL A 93 -3.48 4.35 -1.54
CA VAL A 93 -2.35 4.14 -0.63
C VAL A 93 -2.28 5.26 0.41
N ALA A 94 -2.43 6.52 -0.01
CA ALA A 94 -2.42 7.66 0.91
C ALA A 94 -3.54 7.55 1.95
N ASP A 95 -4.76 7.27 1.54
CA ASP A 95 -5.93 7.12 2.42
C ASP A 95 -5.76 5.97 3.41
N LEU A 96 -5.48 4.78 2.92
CA LEU A 96 -5.38 3.58 3.76
C LEU A 96 -4.16 3.61 4.68
N SER A 97 -3.08 4.31 4.30
CA SER A 97 -1.93 4.50 5.20
C SER A 97 -2.30 5.26 6.47
N MET A 98 -3.33 6.11 6.43
CA MET A 98 -3.84 6.86 7.59
C MET A 98 -5.00 6.15 8.28
N ASN A 99 -5.90 5.57 7.49
CA ASN A 99 -7.23 5.17 7.94
C ASN A 99 -7.38 3.65 8.16
N ASP A 100 -6.44 2.83 7.70
CA ASP A 100 -6.43 1.38 7.95
C ASP A 100 -5.12 0.95 8.65
N PRO A 101 -5.16 0.67 9.98
CA PRO A 101 -3.97 0.25 10.73
C PRO A 101 -3.29 -1.01 10.17
N MET A 102 -4.03 -1.91 9.53
CA MET A 102 -3.46 -3.11 8.89
C MET A 102 -2.63 -2.72 7.68
N VAL A 103 -3.13 -1.80 6.84
CA VAL A 103 -2.39 -1.29 5.68
C VAL A 103 -1.20 -0.46 6.12
N GLY A 104 -1.36 0.42 7.11
CA GLY A 104 -0.25 1.19 7.68
C GLY A 104 0.87 0.29 8.22
N ALA A 105 0.51 -0.76 8.97
CA ALA A 105 1.47 -1.75 9.48
C ALA A 105 2.17 -2.49 8.35
N MET A 106 1.40 -2.95 7.35
CA MET A 106 1.91 -3.64 6.17
C MET A 106 2.93 -2.79 5.40
N LEU A 107 2.61 -1.52 5.14
CA LEU A 107 3.56 -0.59 4.53
C LEU A 107 4.81 -0.47 5.41
N LYS A 108 4.67 -0.10 6.69
CA LYS A 108 5.83 0.06 7.60
C LYS A 108 6.74 -1.17 7.65
N LEU A 109 6.17 -2.38 7.74
CA LEU A 109 6.90 -3.65 7.76
C LEU A 109 7.65 -3.90 6.45
N THR A 110 7.00 -3.66 5.31
CA THR A 110 7.60 -3.87 3.98
C THR A 110 8.86 -3.03 3.80
N HIS A 111 8.87 -1.78 4.27
CA HIS A 111 10.03 -0.89 4.17
C HIS A 111 11.15 -1.23 5.17
N GLN A 112 10.82 -1.74 6.36
CA GLN A 112 11.80 -2.07 7.40
C GLN A 112 12.51 -3.41 7.15
N ILE A 113 11.81 -4.36 6.52
CA ILE A 113 12.34 -5.70 6.22
C ILE A 113 12.91 -5.73 4.78
N GLY A 114 12.29 -5.01 3.84
CA GLY A 114 12.79 -4.77 2.48
C GLY A 114 12.66 -5.95 1.51
N ASP A 115 12.93 -7.17 1.98
CA ASP A 115 12.85 -8.40 1.18
C ASP A 115 11.59 -9.22 1.46
N TYR A 116 10.57 -8.60 2.05
CA TYR A 116 9.36 -9.28 2.48
C TYR A 116 8.72 -10.09 1.34
N ARG A 117 8.54 -11.39 1.58
CA ARG A 117 7.86 -12.33 0.69
C ARG A 117 6.54 -12.75 1.33
N GLY A 118 5.43 -12.56 0.62
CA GLY A 118 4.11 -12.98 1.10
C GLY A 118 3.98 -14.51 1.18
N ALA A 119 2.81 -15.01 1.61
CA ALA A 119 2.56 -16.45 1.72
C ALA A 119 2.90 -17.27 0.45
N GLN A 120 2.81 -16.67 -0.73
CA GLN A 120 3.15 -17.29 -2.02
C GLN A 120 4.63 -17.20 -2.41
N GLY A 121 5.47 -16.56 -1.58
CA GLY A 121 6.90 -16.37 -1.84
C GLY A 121 7.23 -15.15 -2.71
N ASP A 122 6.23 -14.44 -3.21
CA ASP A 122 6.43 -13.25 -4.03
C ASP A 122 6.75 -12.01 -3.20
N ASN A 123 7.68 -11.21 -3.69
CA ASN A 123 8.02 -9.92 -3.10
C ASN A 123 6.95 -8.88 -3.47
N ILE A 124 6.33 -8.29 -2.46
CA ILE A 124 5.19 -7.37 -2.64
C ILE A 124 5.57 -6.13 -3.45
N SER A 125 6.77 -5.57 -3.23
CA SER A 125 7.26 -4.44 -4.01
C SER A 125 7.40 -4.79 -5.48
N LYS A 126 7.87 -6.01 -5.80
CA LYS A 126 7.91 -6.51 -7.18
C LYS A 126 6.51 -6.63 -7.78
N THR A 127 5.52 -7.14 -7.04
CA THR A 127 4.13 -7.26 -7.51
C THR A 127 3.49 -5.90 -7.80
N TRP A 128 3.71 -4.90 -6.94
CA TRP A 128 3.21 -3.54 -7.17
C TRP A 128 3.95 -2.83 -8.31
N GLY A 129 5.26 -3.04 -8.43
CA GLY A 129 6.05 -2.56 -9.58
C GLY A 129 5.52 -3.11 -10.90
N GLU A 130 5.23 -4.41 -10.96
CA GLU A 130 4.64 -5.06 -12.15
C GLU A 130 3.24 -4.52 -12.46
N THR A 131 2.45 -4.22 -11.42
CA THR A 131 1.13 -3.59 -11.59
C THR A 131 1.26 -2.21 -12.23
N TYR A 132 2.18 -1.37 -11.77
CA TYR A 132 2.43 -0.06 -12.38
C TYR A 132 3.01 -0.18 -13.79
N ARG A 133 3.88 -1.16 -14.06
CA ARG A 133 4.41 -1.44 -15.39
C ARG A 133 3.29 -1.74 -16.39
N LEU A 134 2.38 -2.65 -16.04
CA LEU A 134 1.24 -3.02 -16.89
C LEU A 134 0.30 -1.83 -17.14
N LEU A 135 0.08 -0.98 -16.14
CA LEU A 135 -0.71 0.24 -16.32
C LEU A 135 0.02 1.28 -17.18
N ALA A 136 1.35 1.42 -17.05
CA ALA A 136 2.14 2.30 -17.90
C ALA A 136 2.09 1.85 -19.37
N GLU A 137 2.27 0.56 -19.64
CA GLU A 137 2.15 -0.04 -20.98
C GLU A 137 0.78 0.26 -21.59
N ARG A 138 -0.30 0.08 -20.81
CA ARG A 138 -1.66 0.40 -21.26
C ARG A 138 -1.87 1.90 -21.48
N ALA A 139 -1.30 2.76 -20.64
CA ALA A 139 -1.43 4.20 -20.77
C ALA A 139 -0.70 4.73 -22.03
N ILE A 140 0.45 4.15 -22.38
CA ILE A 140 1.15 4.42 -23.65
C ILE A 140 0.27 4.00 -24.83
N ALA A 141 -0.31 2.79 -24.79
CA ALA A 141 -1.21 2.32 -25.84
C ALA A 141 -2.49 3.18 -25.98
N GLN A 142 -2.95 3.81 -24.90
CA GLN A 142 -4.07 4.76 -24.88
C GLN A 142 -3.65 6.19 -25.33
N GLY A 143 -2.35 6.43 -25.52
CA GLY A 143 -1.77 7.74 -25.81
C GLY A 143 -1.87 8.72 -24.64
N ASP A 144 -2.10 8.24 -23.42
CA ASP A 144 -2.14 9.07 -22.20
C ASP A 144 -0.74 9.33 -21.63
N LEU A 145 0.21 8.45 -21.96
CA LEU A 145 1.64 8.64 -21.75
C LEU A 145 2.36 8.87 -23.08
N GLU A 146 3.52 9.53 -23.03
CA GLU A 146 4.40 9.73 -24.19
C GLU A 146 4.82 8.38 -24.81
N PRO A 147 4.85 8.27 -26.15
CA PRO A 147 4.99 6.99 -26.86
C PRO A 147 6.40 6.39 -26.81
N ASP A 148 7.42 7.17 -26.47
CA ASP A 148 8.83 6.76 -26.40
C ASP A 148 9.27 6.34 -24.98
N LEU A 149 8.38 6.41 -24.00
CA LEU A 149 8.64 5.98 -22.64
C LEU A 149 8.77 4.45 -22.55
N ASP A 150 9.67 3.99 -21.69
CA ASP A 150 9.77 2.59 -21.31
C ASP A 150 8.79 2.26 -20.17
N PRO A 151 7.79 1.37 -20.37
CA PRO A 151 6.85 0.97 -19.33
C PRO A 151 7.52 0.42 -18.07
N GLU A 152 8.66 -0.25 -18.19
CA GLU A 152 9.40 -0.83 -17.07
C GLU A 152 9.99 0.27 -16.18
N VAL A 153 10.63 1.26 -16.80
CA VAL A 153 11.19 2.42 -16.10
C VAL A 153 10.09 3.27 -15.46
N VAL A 154 8.99 3.54 -16.18
CA VAL A 154 7.87 4.31 -15.65
C VAL A 154 7.19 3.57 -14.50
N GLY A 155 6.96 2.26 -14.66
CA GLY A 155 6.34 1.44 -13.62
C GLY A 155 7.15 1.42 -12.33
N LEU A 156 8.47 1.24 -12.44
CA LEU A 156 9.39 1.30 -11.31
C LEU A 156 9.39 2.68 -10.65
N LEU A 157 9.52 3.75 -11.43
CA LEU A 157 9.52 5.13 -10.93
C LEU A 157 8.24 5.46 -10.14
N LEU A 158 7.07 5.03 -10.63
CA LEU A 158 5.80 5.26 -9.93
C LEU A 158 5.74 4.51 -8.59
N HIS A 159 6.26 3.28 -8.54
CA HIS A 159 6.38 2.54 -7.29
C HIS A 159 7.35 3.21 -6.32
N GLU A 160 8.54 3.60 -6.79
CA GLU A 160 9.59 4.28 -6.01
C GLU A 160 9.10 5.60 -5.42
N VAL A 161 8.42 6.43 -6.22
CA VAL A 161 7.87 7.70 -5.76
C VAL A 161 6.79 7.47 -4.71
N THR A 162 5.89 6.52 -4.92
CA THR A 162 4.81 6.22 -3.95
C THR A 162 5.39 5.74 -2.61
N ALA A 163 6.33 4.80 -2.66
CA ALA A 163 7.03 4.30 -1.49
C ALA A 163 7.84 5.40 -0.79
N GLY A 164 8.61 6.19 -1.54
CA GLY A 164 9.42 7.30 -1.03
C GLY A 164 8.56 8.37 -0.33
N VAL A 165 7.44 8.76 -0.94
CA VAL A 165 6.50 9.71 -0.33
C VAL A 165 5.97 9.17 1.00
N HIS A 166 5.61 7.88 1.08
CA HIS A 166 5.17 7.24 2.31
C HIS A 166 6.28 7.20 3.38
N ILE A 167 7.47 6.72 3.04
CA ILE A 167 8.61 6.63 3.96
C ILE A 167 8.92 7.99 4.58
N VAL A 168 9.02 9.03 3.74
CA VAL A 168 9.34 10.38 4.21
C VAL A 168 8.18 10.92 5.04
N ALA A 169 6.92 10.70 4.66
CA ALA A 169 5.76 11.16 5.45
C ALA A 169 5.73 10.53 6.85
N VAL A 170 6.02 9.23 6.98
CA VAL A 170 6.16 8.56 8.27
C VAL A 170 7.36 9.10 9.05
N GLY A 171 8.52 9.23 8.41
CA GLY A 171 9.76 9.67 9.05
C GLY A 171 9.74 11.13 9.51
N THR A 172 8.91 11.98 8.91
CA THR A 172 8.72 13.38 9.30
C THR A 172 7.42 13.64 10.07
N GLU A 173 6.77 12.58 10.59
CA GLU A 173 5.54 12.67 11.38
C GLU A 173 4.42 13.48 10.68
N SER A 174 4.31 13.35 9.36
CA SER A 174 3.38 14.12 8.53
C SER A 174 2.55 13.21 7.61
N ILE A 175 2.13 12.06 8.15
CA ILE A 175 1.34 11.08 7.38
C ILE A 175 -0.03 11.66 6.98
N ASP A 176 -0.55 12.62 7.76
CA ASP A 176 -1.73 13.44 7.46
C ASP A 176 -1.59 14.25 6.15
N GLN A 177 -0.36 14.51 5.71
CA GLN A 177 -0.08 15.25 4.47
C GLN A 177 0.21 14.35 3.27
N MET A 178 0.03 13.04 3.40
CA MET A 178 0.38 12.05 2.37
C MET A 178 -0.29 12.36 1.02
N ALA A 179 -1.58 12.66 1.02
CA ALA A 179 -2.32 13.00 -0.22
C ALA A 179 -1.77 14.28 -0.89
N THR A 180 -1.45 15.32 -0.10
CA THR A 180 -0.86 16.57 -0.60
C THR A 180 0.55 16.36 -1.16
N ARG A 181 1.36 15.50 -0.51
CA ARG A 181 2.69 15.12 -1.00
C ARG A 181 2.59 14.35 -2.32
N MET A 182 1.58 13.48 -2.45
CA MET A 182 1.33 12.74 -3.68
C MET A 182 0.85 13.66 -4.81
N GLU A 183 -0.05 14.61 -4.53
CA GLU A 183 -0.46 15.62 -5.52
C GLU A 183 0.75 16.40 -6.06
N ARG A 184 1.65 16.83 -5.17
CA ARG A 184 2.89 17.52 -5.56
C ARG A 184 3.80 16.64 -6.41
N ALA A 185 3.97 15.37 -6.05
CA ALA A 185 4.75 14.44 -6.86
C ALA A 185 4.15 14.29 -8.27
N TRP A 186 2.83 14.13 -8.39
CA TRP A 186 2.16 14.14 -9.70
C TRP A 186 2.33 15.45 -10.45
N HIS A 187 2.27 16.61 -9.77
CA HIS A 187 2.46 17.92 -10.39
C HIS A 187 3.80 18.03 -11.16
N TYR A 188 4.87 17.44 -10.60
CA TYR A 188 6.21 17.45 -11.19
C TYR A 188 6.49 16.27 -12.12
N LEU A 189 5.84 15.13 -11.92
CA LEU A 189 6.00 13.96 -12.80
C LEU A 189 5.24 14.11 -14.12
N LEU A 190 3.99 14.59 -14.08
CA LEU A 190 3.12 14.64 -15.26
C LEU A 190 3.74 15.35 -16.47
N PRO A 191 4.41 16.51 -16.36
CA PRO A 191 5.05 17.17 -17.50
C PRO A 191 6.10 16.34 -18.23
N ALA A 192 6.69 15.34 -17.58
CA ALA A 192 7.68 14.44 -18.18
C ALA A 192 7.07 13.14 -18.70
N LEU A 193 5.78 12.88 -18.42
CA LEU A 193 5.13 11.60 -18.67
C LEU A 193 4.02 11.68 -19.73
N VAL A 194 3.34 12.82 -19.86
CA VAL A 194 2.12 12.93 -20.68
C VAL A 194 2.31 13.92 -21.84
N PRO A 195 1.61 13.72 -22.98
CA PRO A 195 1.56 14.69 -24.06
C PRO A 195 1.12 16.07 -23.56
N ALA A 196 1.73 17.13 -24.09
CA ALA A 196 1.53 18.51 -23.64
C ALA A 196 0.04 18.93 -23.63
N GLU A 197 -0.74 18.47 -24.62
CA GLU A 197 -2.17 18.74 -24.73
C GLU A 197 -3.03 18.04 -23.65
N LYS A 198 -2.52 16.96 -23.04
CA LYS A 198 -3.20 16.21 -21.96
C LYS A 198 -2.77 16.64 -20.56
N LEU A 199 -1.70 17.43 -20.42
CA LEU A 199 -1.13 17.83 -19.13
C LEU A 199 -2.16 18.50 -18.20
N SER A 200 -2.94 19.45 -18.72
CA SER A 200 -3.95 20.15 -17.93
C SER A 200 -5.01 19.20 -17.37
N TYR A 201 -5.46 18.24 -18.19
CA TYR A 201 -6.45 17.25 -17.79
C TYR A 201 -5.97 16.42 -16.60
N PHE A 202 -4.75 15.86 -16.67
CA PHE A 202 -4.24 14.98 -15.62
C PHE A 202 -3.87 15.74 -14.34
N ARG A 203 -3.41 16.99 -14.44
CA ARG A 203 -3.22 17.86 -13.28
C ARG A 203 -4.53 18.14 -12.55
N GLU A 204 -5.57 18.52 -13.28
CA GLU A 204 -6.90 18.72 -12.70
C GLU A 204 -7.48 17.42 -12.12
N PHE A 205 -7.24 16.29 -12.79
CA PHE A 205 -7.66 14.98 -12.30
C PHE A 205 -6.99 14.62 -10.96
N ALA A 206 -5.67 14.79 -10.84
CA ALA A 206 -4.95 14.58 -9.59
C ALA A 206 -5.44 15.54 -8.49
N ALA A 207 -5.56 16.83 -8.79
CA ALA A 207 -6.03 17.85 -7.84
C ALA A 207 -7.48 17.60 -7.37
N ARG A 208 -8.37 17.10 -8.24
CA ARG A 208 -9.74 16.72 -7.85
C ARG A 208 -9.77 15.54 -6.89
N ARG A 209 -8.82 14.60 -7.01
CA ARG A 209 -8.71 13.49 -6.06
C ARG A 209 -8.28 13.97 -4.68
N LEU A 210 -7.33 14.90 -4.59
CA LEU A 210 -6.91 15.49 -3.32
C LEU A 210 -8.11 15.96 -2.47
N ARG A 211 -9.12 16.58 -3.09
CA ARG A 211 -10.35 17.07 -2.42
C ARG A 211 -11.22 15.97 -1.81
N ARG A 212 -10.99 14.70 -2.15
CA ARG A 212 -11.69 13.57 -1.51
C ARG A 212 -11.01 13.14 -0.19
N TYR A 213 -9.76 13.53 0.01
CA TYR A 213 -8.93 13.11 1.14
C TYR A 213 -8.50 14.25 2.05
N VAL A 214 -8.66 15.50 1.60
CA VAL A 214 -8.46 16.71 2.40
C VAL A 214 -9.81 17.46 2.47
N PRO A 215 -10.37 17.69 3.67
CA PRO A 215 -11.62 18.43 3.84
C PRO A 215 -11.49 19.92 3.49
#